data_AF-A0A3S0CW30-F1
#
_entry.id   AF-A0A3S0CW30-F1
#
_cell.length_a   1.000
_cell.length_b   1.000
_cell.length_c   1.000
_cell.angle_alpha   90.00
_cell.angle_beta   90.00
_cell.angle_gamma   90.00
#
_symmetry.space_group_name_H-M   'P 1'
#
loop_
_entity.id
_entity.type
_entity.pdbx_description
1 polymer ?
#
loop_
_entity_poly.entity_id
_entity_poly.type
_entity_poly.pdbx_seq_one_letter_code
_entity_poly.pdbx_strand_id
1 'polypeptide(L)'
;MTKIIIFNKPYGVISQFSPNPPYQTLKDYIPVRDVYPAGRLDTDSEGLMILTNNGKLQAQISDPKYRKNKTYWVQVEGNPSAEQLEQLCNGVDLGDFKTGKAVVNKID
;
A
#
# COMPACT_ATOMS: atom_id res chain seq x y z
N MET A 1 8.28 16.77 18.26
CA MET A 1 6.84 16.73 17.94
C MET A 1 6.61 15.67 16.86
N THR A 2 5.53 14.88 16.98
CA THR A 2 5.17 13.87 15.96
C THR A 2 4.60 14.56 14.73
N LYS A 3 5.10 14.21 13.54
CA LYS A 3 4.56 14.61 12.24
C LYS A 3 3.84 13.43 11.61
N ILE A 4 2.68 13.68 11.01
CA ILE A 4 1.95 12.70 10.20
C ILE A 4 1.57 13.40 8.91
N ILE A 5 1.88 12.77 7.78
CA ILE A 5 1.50 13.21 6.45
C ILE A 5 0.65 12.11 5.83
N ILE A 6 -0.47 12.52 5.26
CA ILE A 6 -1.30 11.68 4.42
C ILE A 6 -1.04 12.14 2.98
N PHE A 7 -0.61 11.21 2.14
CA PHE A 7 -0.23 11.49 0.76
C PHE A 7 -0.94 10.51 -0.16
N ASN A 8 -1.60 11.03 -1.19
CA ASN A 8 -2.09 10.21 -2.28
C ASN A 8 -0.96 10.05 -3.30
N LYS A 9 -0.24 8.93 -3.24
CA LYS A 9 0.93 8.65 -4.09
C LYS A 9 0.48 8.43 -5.54
N PRO A 10 0.98 9.20 -6.52
CA PRO A 10 0.72 8.94 -7.93
C PRO A 10 1.40 7.66 -8.42
N TYR A 11 0.90 7.14 -9.55
CA TYR A 11 1.57 6.09 -10.32
C TYR A 11 3.00 6.52 -10.71
N GLY A 12 3.93 5.56 -10.75
CA GLY A 12 5.31 5.78 -11.20
C GLY A 12 6.24 6.44 -10.18
N VAL A 13 5.73 6.78 -8.99
CA VAL A 13 6.52 7.38 -7.89
C VAL A 13 6.98 6.30 -6.92
N ILE A 14 8.29 6.24 -6.63
CA ILE A 14 8.82 5.28 -5.67
C ILE A 14 8.62 5.73 -4.22
N SER A 15 8.31 4.78 -3.33
CA SER A 15 8.11 4.98 -1.88
C SER A 15 9.39 5.28 -1.09
N GLN A 16 10.16 6.29 -1.50
CA GLN A 16 11.37 6.75 -0.81
C GLN A 16 11.71 8.20 -1.16
N PHE A 17 12.54 8.86 -0.34
CA PHE A 17 13.04 10.22 -0.59
C PHE A 17 14.38 10.27 -1.32
N SER A 18 15.18 9.19 -1.23
CA SER A 18 16.48 9.13 -1.89
C SER A 18 16.32 9.02 -3.41
N PRO A 19 17.14 9.74 -4.21
CA PRO A 19 17.09 9.67 -5.68
C PRO A 19 17.11 8.24 -6.20
N ASN A 20 16.27 7.94 -7.19
CA ASN A 20 16.21 6.63 -7.83
C ASN A 20 15.83 6.74 -9.32
N PRO A 21 16.75 7.20 -10.19
CA PRO A 21 16.49 7.26 -11.62
C PRO A 21 16.11 5.88 -12.20
N PRO A 22 15.11 5.80 -13.09
CA PRO A 22 14.41 6.90 -13.75
C PRO A 22 13.17 7.42 -13.00
N TYR A 23 12.86 6.87 -11.82
CA TYR A 23 11.61 7.14 -11.10
C TYR A 23 11.64 8.45 -10.32
N GLN A 24 10.49 9.11 -10.27
CA GLN A 24 10.25 10.18 -9.31
C GLN A 24 10.15 9.61 -7.89
N THR A 25 10.46 10.46 -6.91
CA THR A 25 10.54 10.10 -5.49
C THR A 25 9.57 10.92 -4.67
N LEU A 26 9.40 10.56 -3.39
CA LEU A 26 8.58 11.34 -2.46
C LEU A 26 9.11 12.77 -2.25
N LYS A 27 10.41 13.00 -2.50
CA LYS A 27 11.04 14.32 -2.40
C LYS A 27 10.46 15.33 -3.40
N ASP A 28 9.98 14.83 -4.54
CA ASP A 28 9.41 15.66 -5.60
C ASP A 28 8.01 16.18 -5.24
N TYR A 29 7.35 15.56 -4.25
CA TYR A 29 5.97 15.87 -3.85
C TYR A 29 5.85 16.40 -2.42
N ILE A 30 6.78 16.05 -1.53
CA ILE A 30 6.67 16.29 -0.09
C ILE A 30 7.85 17.16 0.38
N PRO A 31 7.63 18.47 0.62
CA PRO A 31 8.70 19.39 1.07
C PRO A 31 9.02 19.28 2.57
N VAL A 32 8.53 18.23 3.24
CA VAL A 32 8.73 18.01 4.68
C VAL A 32 9.91 17.07 4.91
N ARG A 33 10.87 17.53 5.72
CA ARG A 33 12.03 16.73 6.14
C ARG A 33 11.71 15.85 7.35
N ASP A 34 12.57 14.85 7.52
CA ASP A 34 12.60 13.90 8.65
C ASP A 34 11.34 13.06 8.80
N VAL A 35 10.64 12.77 7.70
CA VAL A 35 9.49 11.85 7.67
C VAL A 35 9.81 10.69 6.74
N TYR A 36 9.25 9.52 7.04
CA TYR A 36 9.48 8.29 6.28
C TYR A 36 8.16 7.55 6.08
N PRO A 37 8.01 6.75 5.02
CA PRO A 37 6.80 5.95 4.80
C PRO A 37 6.52 4.97 5.95
N ALA A 38 5.29 5.01 6.46
CA ALA A 38 4.73 4.04 7.39
C ALA A 38 4.04 2.92 6.61
N GLY A 39 4.85 2.11 5.93
CA GLY A 39 4.41 1.17 4.91
C GLY A 39 4.73 1.71 3.51
N ARG A 40 5.04 0.81 2.59
CA ARG A 40 5.40 1.14 1.20
C ARG A 40 4.24 0.76 0.28
N LEU A 41 4.06 1.55 -0.77
CA LEU A 41 3.33 1.15 -1.97
C LEU A 41 4.34 0.83 -3.07
N ASP A 42 3.98 -0.08 -3.96
CA ASP A 42 4.81 -0.36 -5.12
C ASP A 42 4.83 0.84 -6.08
N THR A 43 5.86 0.91 -6.92
CA THR A 43 6.07 2.06 -7.82
C THR A 43 4.89 2.22 -8.79
N ASP A 44 4.35 1.11 -9.27
CA ASP A 44 3.20 0.99 -10.17
C ASP A 44 1.84 0.95 -9.45
N SER A 45 1.83 1.04 -8.11
CA SER A 45 0.61 1.25 -7.34
C SER A 45 0.33 2.75 -7.13
N GLU A 46 -0.89 3.07 -6.74
CA GLU A 46 -1.34 4.43 -6.43
C GLU A 46 -2.06 4.46 -5.08
N GLY A 47 -2.32 5.66 -4.55
CA GLY A 47 -3.27 5.83 -3.46
C GLY A 47 -2.64 6.21 -2.12
N LEU A 48 -3.36 5.86 -1.06
CA LEU A 48 -3.09 6.30 0.30
C LEU A 48 -1.74 5.81 0.83
N MET A 49 -0.87 6.75 1.17
CA MET A 49 0.37 6.54 1.90
C MET A 49 0.41 7.41 3.15
N ILE A 50 0.88 6.84 4.25
CA ILE A 50 1.13 7.57 5.49
C ILE A 50 2.64 7.73 5.65
N LEU A 51 3.09 8.92 6.04
CA LEU A 51 4.47 9.18 6.41
C LEU A 51 4.53 9.76 7.82
N THR A 52 5.55 9.36 8.58
CA THR A 52 5.77 9.88 9.93
C THR A 52 7.25 9.92 10.29
N ASN A 53 7.59 10.79 11.24
CA ASN A 53 8.91 10.83 11.87
C ASN A 53 8.98 9.97 13.15
N ASN A 54 7.86 9.36 13.56
CA ASN A 54 7.75 8.61 14.80
C ASN A 54 7.87 7.10 14.52
N GLY A 55 9.02 6.52 14.87
CA GLY A 55 9.31 5.09 14.65
C GLY A 55 8.31 4.13 15.33
N LYS A 56 7.75 4.50 16.49
CA LYS A 56 6.74 3.67 17.17
C LYS A 56 5.44 3.64 16.36
N LEU A 57 5.00 4.80 15.87
CA LEU A 57 3.79 4.89 15.04
C LEU A 57 4.00 4.22 13.67
N GLN A 58 5.18 4.41 13.07
CA GLN A 58 5.60 3.74 11.84
C GLN A 58 5.43 2.22 12.00
N ALA A 59 6.01 1.63 13.06
CA ALA A 59 5.92 0.20 13.32
C ALA A 59 4.46 -0.23 13.57
N GLN A 60 3.68 0.54 14.32
CA GLN A 60 2.25 0.27 14.57
C GLN A 60 1.40 0.19 13.30
N ILE A 61 1.79 0.93 12.25
CA ILE A 61 1.08 0.95 10.98
C ILE A 61 1.59 -0.17 10.05
N SER A 62 2.91 -0.35 9.93
CA SER A 62 3.49 -1.19 8.89
C SER A 62 3.83 -2.62 9.31
N ASP A 63 4.04 -2.88 10.60
CA ASP A 63 4.44 -4.22 11.07
C ASP A 63 3.26 -5.20 10.94
N PRO A 64 3.44 -6.33 10.21
CA PRO A 64 2.40 -7.34 10.02
C PRO A 64 1.75 -7.83 11.32
N LYS A 65 2.46 -7.78 12.45
CA LYS A 65 1.91 -8.21 13.76
C LYS A 65 0.66 -7.44 14.17
N TYR A 66 0.52 -6.18 13.74
CA TYR A 66 -0.63 -5.35 14.08
C TYR A 66 -1.84 -5.55 13.16
N ARG A 67 -1.71 -6.38 12.11
CA ARG A 67 -2.80 -6.83 11.22
C ARG A 67 -3.75 -5.71 10.81
N LYS A 68 -3.20 -4.57 10.38
CA LYS A 68 -4.00 -3.43 9.92
C LYS A 68 -4.70 -3.79 8.61
N ASN A 69 -6.01 -3.60 8.58
CA ASN A 69 -6.80 -3.73 7.37
C ASN A 69 -6.36 -2.67 6.36
N LYS A 70 -6.24 -3.09 5.10
CA LYS A 70 -5.93 -2.23 3.96
C LYS A 70 -6.98 -2.50 2.89
N THR A 71 -7.52 -1.44 2.33
CA THR A 71 -8.58 -1.50 1.31
C THR A 71 -8.00 -0.98 0.01
N TYR A 72 -8.22 -1.72 -1.06
CA TYR A 72 -7.72 -1.43 -2.39
C TYR A 72 -8.89 -1.40 -3.37
N TRP A 73 -8.84 -0.46 -4.31
CA TRP A 73 -9.59 -0.57 -5.56
C TRP A 73 -8.63 -1.12 -6.61
N VAL A 74 -9.04 -2.21 -7.24
CA VAL A 74 -8.19 -2.95 -8.18
C VAL A 74 -8.94 -3.05 -9.50
N GLN A 75 -8.33 -2.54 -10.56
CA GLN A 75 -8.80 -2.74 -11.91
C GLN A 75 -8.20 -4.04 -12.44
N VAL A 76 -9.03 -4.87 -13.06
CA VAL A 76 -8.63 -6.15 -13.65
C VAL A 76 -9.09 -6.24 -15.08
N GLU A 77 -8.42 -7.09 -15.87
CA GLU A 77 -8.91 -7.46 -17.19
C GLU A 77 -10.09 -8.43 -17.06
N GLY A 78 -11.07 -8.26 -17.96
CA GLY A 78 -12.28 -9.09 -17.97
C GLY A 78 -13.26 -8.77 -16.84
N ASN A 79 -14.13 -9.74 -16.53
CA ASN A 79 -15.16 -9.61 -15.51
C ASN A 79 -15.09 -10.81 -14.55
N PRO A 80 -14.63 -10.61 -13.29
CA PRO A 80 -14.52 -11.70 -12.32
C PRO A 80 -15.85 -12.42 -12.09
N SER A 81 -15.84 -13.75 -12.11
CA SER A 81 -17.00 -14.56 -11.75
C SER A 81 -17.22 -14.60 -10.24
N ALA A 82 -18.42 -14.99 -9.80
CA ALA A 82 -18.73 -15.12 -8.37
C ALA A 82 -17.79 -16.13 -7.69
N GLU A 83 -17.47 -17.23 -8.37
CA GLU A 83 -16.56 -18.28 -7.89
C GLU A 83 -15.14 -17.75 -7.70
N GLN A 84 -14.65 -16.91 -8.64
CA GLN A 84 -13.32 -16.29 -8.51
C GLN A 84 -13.26 -15.32 -7.33
N LEU A 85 -14.32 -14.53 -7.10
CA LEU A 85 -14.42 -13.65 -5.95
C LEU A 85 -14.44 -14.45 -4.64
N GLU A 86 -15.16 -15.56 -4.59
CA GLU A 86 -15.20 -16.45 -3.42
C GLU A 86 -13.83 -17.08 -3.13
N GLN A 87 -13.08 -17.48 -4.17
CA GLN A 87 -11.70 -17.97 -4.01
C GLN A 87 -10.80 -16.91 -3.39
N LEU A 88 -10.87 -15.65 -3.85
CA LEU A 88 -10.10 -14.55 -3.27
C LEU A 88 -10.49 -14.28 -1.80
N CYS A 89 -11.78 -14.35 -1.47
CA CYS A 89 -12.27 -14.20 -0.09
C CYS A 89 -11.74 -15.29 0.86
N ASN A 90 -11.65 -16.53 0.39
CA ASN A 90 -11.25 -17.69 1.19
C ASN A 90 -9.73 -17.90 1.30
N GLY A 91 -8.96 -17.12 0.56
CA GLY A 91 -7.51 -17.19 0.50
C GLY A 91 -7.01 -18.13 -0.58
N VAL A 92 -6.02 -17.67 -1.33
CA VAL A 92 -5.45 -18.32 -2.51
C VAL A 92 -4.11 -18.95 -2.15
N ASP A 93 -3.84 -20.15 -2.65
CA ASP A 93 -2.53 -20.78 -2.55
C ASP A 93 -1.62 -20.25 -3.68
N LEU A 94 -0.52 -19.60 -3.30
CA LEU A 94 0.47 -19.05 -4.24
C LEU A 94 1.69 -19.97 -4.42
N GLY A 95 1.66 -21.16 -3.81
CA GLY A 95 2.71 -22.18 -3.86
C GLY A 95 3.68 -22.11 -2.69
N ASP A 96 4.15 -20.92 -2.33
CA ASP A 96 5.05 -20.67 -1.19
C ASP A 96 4.28 -20.36 0.11
N PHE A 97 3.12 -19.71 0.00
CA PHE A 97 2.17 -19.52 1.09
C PHE A 97 0.74 -19.44 0.60
N LYS A 98 -0.19 -19.63 1.54
CA LYS A 98 -1.61 -19.34 1.33
C LYS A 98 -1.94 -17.96 1.88
N THR A 99 -2.61 -17.13 1.08
CA THR A 99 -3.05 -15.80 1.53
C THR A 99 -4.06 -15.90 2.67
N GLY A 100 -4.14 -14.86 3.49
CA GLY A 100 -5.21 -14.74 4.47
C GLY A 100 -6.57 -14.54 3.81
N LYS A 101 -7.65 -14.72 4.59
CA LYS A 101 -9.01 -14.38 4.16
C LYS A 101 -9.13 -12.88 3.90
N ALA A 102 -9.95 -12.51 2.93
CA ALA A 102 -10.20 -11.12 2.56
C ALA A 102 -11.69 -10.85 2.38
N VAL A 103 -12.07 -9.58 2.38
CA VAL A 103 -13.38 -9.12 1.91
C VAL A 103 -13.17 -8.59 0.50
N VAL A 104 -13.80 -9.23 -0.48
CA VAL A 104 -13.68 -8.86 -1.90
C VAL A 104 -15.07 -8.63 -2.44
N ASN A 105 -15.30 -7.42 -2.98
CA ASN A 105 -16.55 -7.05 -3.61
C ASN A 105 -16.25 -6.49 -5.00
N LYS A 106 -17.07 -6.88 -5.98
CA LYS A 106 -17.06 -6.21 -7.27
C LYS A 106 -17.64 -4.80 -7.09
N ILE A 107 -17.03 -3.83 -7.76
CA ILE A 107 -17.50 -2.44 -7.82
C ILE A 107 -18.19 -2.28 -9.17
N ASP A 108 -19.36 -1.66 -9.18
CA ASP A 108 -20.14 -1.33 -10.38
C ASP A 108 -19.74 0.03 -10.97
#